data_AF-A0A932JGF1-F1
#
_entry.id   AF-A0A932JGF1-F1
#
_cell.length_a   1.000
_cell.length_b   1.000
_cell.length_c   1.000
_cell.angle_alpha   90.00
_cell.angle_beta   90.00
_cell.angle_gamma   90.00
#
_symmetry.space_group_name_H-M   'P 1'
#
loop_
_entity.id
_entity.type
_entity.pdbx_description
1 polymer ?
#
loop_
_entity_poly.entity_id
_entity_poly.type
_entity_poly.pdbx_seq_one_letter_code
_entity_poly.pdbx_strand_id
1 'polypeptide(L)'
;MKYFLLVFGLFTGILTVQAQETPVMRALKAELNRTMKELQSQKTPPYFISYSVTETQTVRISASFGRIELDEAPKNRILDIDLRVGDYKVDNTHIMRGSRFEFGGSGRGVELPFSDDEQTLRSVIWANTDRQFKKAVERYGKVLTNKAVKVKEEDSSADFSYERPAQYSEPAATFVVDTAAWRERLKRLSHIFLSEQNIIYEGKVYFQADILTKYFVSSEGTQLQTSEPNVRVFAQAVTKSDDGMTLPVYRSYFAFTPERLPSEKEMEADIRKMIAIETKLRSAPITETVSCPAILSGEASGVFFHEIFGHRVEGHRQKDPNSSQTFKSFVGKKILPDFIDVVFDPTLKTLAGQDIVGSNPVVAIDGHGRPRLRGSRPPISAGLRRGCARESGGIRCVRCRPSADCRPCTGSSRTSGRYG
;
A
#
# COMPACT_ATOMS: atom_id res chain seq x y z
N MET A 1 1.73 -56.85 43.52
CA MET A 1 1.32 -55.44 43.48
C MET A 1 1.58 -54.89 42.08
N LYS A 2 0.52 -54.67 41.28
CA LYS A 2 0.63 -54.03 39.96
C LYS A 2 0.31 -52.54 40.14
N TYR A 3 1.31 -51.67 40.00
CA TYR A 3 1.11 -50.22 40.04
C TYR A 3 0.57 -49.73 38.69
N PHE A 4 -0.66 -49.21 38.68
CA PHE A 4 -1.22 -48.46 37.56
C PHE A 4 -0.74 -47.01 37.65
N LEU A 5 0.12 -46.60 36.71
CA LEU A 5 0.55 -45.21 36.54
C LEU A 5 -0.54 -44.45 35.79
N LEU A 6 -1.24 -43.58 36.51
CA LEU A 6 -2.29 -42.71 35.99
C LEU A 6 -1.63 -41.43 35.45
N VAL A 7 -1.47 -41.34 34.13
CA VAL A 7 -0.91 -40.15 33.46
C VAL A 7 -2.02 -39.10 33.33
N PHE A 8 -1.95 -38.06 34.16
CA PHE A 8 -2.80 -36.87 34.05
C PHE A 8 -2.25 -35.99 32.90
N GLY A 9 -2.93 -36.00 31.76
CA GLY A 9 -2.63 -35.10 30.65
C GLY A 9 -3.07 -33.68 30.98
N LEU A 10 -2.11 -32.80 31.30
CA LEU A 10 -2.33 -31.35 31.36
C LEU A 10 -2.59 -30.84 29.93
N PHE A 11 -3.87 -30.65 29.59
CA PHE A 11 -4.27 -29.87 28.42
C PHE A 11 -3.98 -28.40 28.73
N THR A 12 -2.82 -27.90 28.32
CA THR A 12 -2.56 -26.46 28.20
C THR A 12 -3.39 -25.94 27.02
N GLY A 13 -4.61 -25.51 27.30
CA GLY A 13 -5.42 -24.73 26.36
C GLY A 13 -4.72 -23.42 26.06
N ILE A 14 -4.38 -23.19 24.79
CA ILE A 14 -3.97 -21.87 24.31
C ILE A 14 -5.22 -20.99 24.42
N LEU A 15 -5.31 -20.16 25.46
CA LEU A 15 -6.31 -19.12 25.57
C LEU A 15 -6.02 -18.07 24.50
N THR A 16 -6.71 -18.17 23.36
CA THR A 16 -6.80 -17.06 22.41
C THR A 16 -7.63 -15.98 23.08
N VAL A 17 -6.96 -14.91 23.54
CA VAL A 17 -7.63 -13.68 23.96
C VAL A 17 -8.32 -13.11 22.72
N GLN A 18 -9.60 -13.40 22.56
CA GLN A 18 -10.44 -12.70 21.58
C GLN A 18 -10.61 -11.28 22.10
N ALA A 19 -10.04 -10.30 21.40
CA ALA A 19 -10.34 -8.90 21.66
C ALA A 19 -11.87 -8.71 21.59
N GLN A 20 -12.42 -7.93 22.52
CA GLN A 20 -13.85 -7.63 22.53
C GLN A 20 -14.23 -6.98 21.20
N GLU A 21 -15.28 -7.50 20.57
CA GLU A 21 -15.70 -7.05 19.25
C GLU A 21 -16.10 -5.57 19.26
N THR A 22 -15.51 -4.77 18.38
CA THR A 22 -15.73 -3.32 18.33
C THR A 22 -17.14 -2.99 17.82
N PRO A 23 -17.72 -1.84 18.20
CA PRO A 23 -18.99 -1.36 17.65
C PRO A 23 -18.99 -1.28 16.13
N VAL A 24 -17.86 -0.85 15.53
CA VAL A 24 -17.67 -0.83 14.07
C VAL A 24 -17.78 -2.23 13.47
N MET A 25 -17.07 -3.22 14.02
CA MET A 25 -17.12 -4.60 13.53
C MET A 25 -18.53 -5.18 13.60
N ARG A 26 -19.25 -4.95 14.71
CA ARG A 26 -20.66 -5.35 14.86
C ARG A 26 -21.57 -4.70 13.81
N ALA A 27 -21.45 -3.39 13.63
CA ALA A 27 -22.23 -2.64 12.63
C ALA A 27 -22.04 -3.21 11.22
N LEU A 28 -20.78 -3.44 10.82
CA LEU A 28 -20.44 -3.98 9.50
C LEU A 28 -21.03 -5.37 9.28
N LYS A 29 -20.88 -6.28 10.26
CA LYS A 29 -21.44 -7.65 10.17
C LYS A 29 -22.95 -7.66 10.13
N ALA A 30 -23.59 -6.87 11.00
CA ALA A 30 -25.04 -6.78 11.06
C ALA A 30 -25.62 -6.29 9.73
N GLU A 31 -25.02 -5.25 9.16
CA GLU A 31 -25.50 -4.65 7.92
C GLU A 31 -25.21 -5.53 6.68
N LEU A 32 -24.09 -6.24 6.70
CA LEU A 32 -23.73 -7.20 5.65
C LEU A 32 -24.74 -8.35 5.61
N ASN A 33 -25.03 -8.95 6.77
CA ASN A 33 -25.98 -10.04 6.89
C ASN A 33 -27.40 -9.61 6.49
N ARG A 34 -27.84 -8.43 6.94
CA ARG A 34 -29.14 -7.86 6.59
C ARG A 34 -29.26 -7.66 5.08
N THR A 35 -28.26 -7.00 4.47
CA THR A 35 -28.25 -6.72 3.03
C THR A 35 -28.24 -8.00 2.21
N MET A 36 -27.35 -8.94 2.53
CA MET A 36 -27.28 -10.22 1.82
C MET A 36 -28.62 -10.94 1.87
N LYS A 37 -29.30 -10.97 3.03
CA LYS A 37 -30.61 -11.61 3.20
C LYS A 37 -31.71 -10.93 2.38
N GLU A 38 -31.82 -9.60 2.46
CA GLU A 38 -32.92 -8.87 1.81
C GLU A 38 -32.81 -8.84 0.28
N LEU A 39 -31.59 -8.67 -0.24
CA LEU A 39 -31.37 -8.53 -1.68
C LEU A 39 -31.42 -9.85 -2.46
N GLN A 40 -31.46 -11.02 -1.81
CA GLN A 40 -31.62 -12.31 -2.51
C GLN A 40 -32.93 -12.41 -3.31
N SER A 41 -33.95 -11.62 -2.94
CA SER A 41 -35.25 -11.60 -3.63
C SER A 41 -35.25 -10.80 -4.95
N GLN A 42 -34.18 -10.05 -5.22
CA GLN A 42 -34.07 -9.20 -6.41
C GLN A 42 -33.83 -10.04 -7.67
N LYS A 43 -34.22 -9.51 -8.83
CA LYS A 43 -34.00 -10.18 -10.13
C LYS A 43 -32.52 -10.50 -10.39
N THR A 44 -31.64 -9.60 -9.97
CA THR A 44 -30.18 -9.75 -10.08
C THR A 44 -29.59 -9.59 -8.68
N PRO A 45 -29.61 -10.65 -7.85
CA PRO A 45 -29.14 -10.56 -6.47
C PRO A 45 -27.62 -10.42 -6.41
N PRO A 46 -27.06 -9.76 -5.39
CA PRO A 46 -25.62 -9.73 -5.19
C PRO A 46 -25.13 -11.12 -4.78
N TYR A 47 -24.03 -11.56 -5.39
CA TYR A 47 -23.36 -12.82 -5.04
C TYR A 47 -22.20 -12.60 -4.06
N PHE A 48 -21.68 -11.38 -3.98
CA PHE A 48 -20.61 -10.99 -3.07
C PHE A 48 -20.79 -9.55 -2.58
N ILE A 49 -20.56 -9.33 -1.29
CA ILE A 49 -20.44 -8.01 -0.67
C ILE A 49 -19.25 -8.04 0.29
N SER A 50 -18.46 -6.98 0.30
CA SER A 50 -17.51 -6.70 1.38
C SER A 50 -17.54 -5.24 1.80
N TYR A 51 -17.26 -5.02 3.08
CA TYR A 51 -17.06 -3.70 3.65
C TYR A 51 -15.64 -3.61 4.20
N SER A 52 -14.93 -2.56 3.81
CA SER A 52 -13.63 -2.20 4.38
C SER A 52 -13.78 -0.86 5.07
N VAL A 53 -13.40 -0.74 6.34
CA VAL A 53 -13.36 0.54 7.05
C VAL A 53 -11.92 0.83 7.46
N THR A 54 -11.40 1.98 7.07
CA THR A 54 -10.14 2.52 7.60
C THR A 54 -10.46 3.68 8.53
N GLU A 55 -10.22 3.47 9.81
CA GLU A 55 -10.21 4.54 10.81
C GLU A 55 -8.80 5.09 10.94
N THR A 56 -8.65 6.40 10.79
CA THR A 56 -7.35 7.08 10.90
C THR A 56 -7.42 8.12 11.99
N GLN A 57 -6.47 8.05 12.92
CA GLN A 57 -6.18 9.13 13.86
C GLN A 57 -4.82 9.70 13.50
N THR A 58 -4.78 10.97 13.14
CA THR A 58 -3.56 11.64 12.67
C THR A 58 -3.14 12.69 13.67
N VAL A 59 -1.83 12.87 13.85
CA VAL A 59 -1.21 14.08 14.37
C VAL A 59 -0.31 14.63 13.27
N ARG A 60 -0.54 15.89 12.87
CA ARG A 60 0.17 16.53 11.77
C ARG A 60 0.68 17.90 12.18
N ILE A 61 1.98 18.09 12.06
CA ILE A 61 2.64 19.37 12.37
C ILE A 61 3.58 19.72 11.22
N SER A 62 3.55 20.96 10.76
CA SER A 62 4.53 21.43 9.78
C SER A 62 5.10 22.79 10.14
N ALA A 63 6.39 22.97 9.85
CA ALA A 63 7.07 24.23 10.02
C ALA A 63 7.82 24.62 8.74
N SER A 64 7.91 25.92 8.51
CA SER A 64 8.65 26.52 7.41
C SER A 64 9.47 27.68 7.96
N PHE A 65 10.77 27.71 7.64
CA PHE A 65 11.70 28.76 8.07
C PHE A 65 11.60 29.15 9.57
N GLY A 66 11.45 28.16 10.45
CA GLY A 66 11.37 28.37 11.90
C GLY A 66 9.98 28.73 12.45
N ARG A 67 8.94 28.75 11.61
CA ARG A 67 7.56 29.06 12.00
C ARG A 67 6.63 27.87 11.76
N ILE A 68 5.71 27.63 12.68
CA ILE A 68 4.68 26.61 12.51
C ILE A 68 3.63 27.12 11.52
N GLU A 69 3.29 26.28 10.54
CA GLU A 69 2.24 26.55 9.54
C GLU A 69 0.97 25.74 9.82
N LEU A 70 1.12 24.52 10.34
CA LEU A 70 0.04 23.58 10.57
C LEU A 70 0.30 22.81 11.86
N ASP A 71 -0.76 22.61 12.65
CA ASP A 71 -0.78 21.80 13.85
C ASP A 71 -2.21 21.33 14.08
N GLU A 72 -2.49 20.09 13.69
CA GLU A 72 -3.81 19.50 13.73
C GLU A 72 -3.76 18.02 14.13
N ALA A 73 -4.86 17.54 14.69
CA ALA A 73 -5.02 16.13 15.03
C ALA A 73 -6.36 15.57 14.52
N PRO A 74 -6.57 15.51 13.19
CA PRO A 74 -7.84 15.09 12.63
C PRO A 74 -8.06 13.59 12.85
N LYS A 75 -9.34 13.22 12.85
CA LYS A 75 -9.79 11.84 12.89
C LYS A 75 -10.80 11.63 11.79
N ASN A 76 -10.68 10.53 11.06
CA ASN A 76 -11.67 10.15 10.06
C ASN A 76 -11.91 8.64 10.07
N ARG A 77 -13.04 8.25 9.50
CA ARG A 77 -13.42 6.85 9.32
C ARG A 77 -14.01 6.73 7.93
N ILE A 78 -13.33 6.02 7.04
CA ILE A 78 -13.72 5.88 5.64
C ILE A 78 -14.16 4.44 5.38
N LEU A 79 -15.34 4.26 4.81
CA LEU A 79 -15.92 3.00 4.38
C LEU A 79 -15.80 2.84 2.85
N ASP A 80 -15.21 1.74 2.44
CA ASP A 80 -15.25 1.22 1.08
C ASP A 80 -16.22 0.03 1.01
N ILE A 81 -17.05 0.02 -0.03
CA ILE A 81 -18.06 -1.01 -0.28
C ILE A 81 -17.74 -1.66 -1.63
N ASP A 82 -17.39 -2.95 -1.64
CA ASP A 82 -17.36 -3.77 -2.86
C ASP A 82 -18.63 -4.61 -2.90
N LEU A 83 -19.47 -4.38 -3.91
CA LEU A 83 -20.71 -5.12 -4.12
C LEU A 83 -20.72 -5.64 -5.55
N ARG A 84 -20.96 -6.95 -5.69
CA ARG A 84 -20.91 -7.65 -6.96
C ARG A 84 -22.19 -8.41 -7.28
N VAL A 85 -22.65 -8.25 -8.51
CA VAL A 85 -23.84 -8.89 -9.10
C VAL A 85 -23.45 -9.58 -10.40
N GLY A 86 -24.03 -10.76 -10.65
CA GLY A 86 -23.57 -11.70 -11.67
C GLY A 86 -23.01 -12.96 -11.01
N ASP A 87 -21.84 -13.40 -11.45
CA ASP A 87 -21.12 -14.51 -10.83
C ASP A 87 -19.60 -14.28 -10.90
N TYR A 88 -18.82 -15.21 -10.35
CA TYR A 88 -17.36 -15.13 -10.37
C TYR A 88 -16.76 -15.01 -11.77
N LYS A 89 -17.40 -15.60 -12.78
CA LYS A 89 -16.88 -15.58 -14.16
C LYS A 89 -17.15 -14.23 -14.83
N VAL A 90 -18.35 -13.68 -14.64
CA VAL A 90 -18.76 -12.41 -15.25
C VAL A 90 -19.62 -11.61 -14.27
N ASP A 91 -19.16 -10.43 -13.88
CA ASP A 91 -19.90 -9.54 -12.99
C ASP A 91 -19.89 -8.06 -13.44
N ASN A 92 -20.46 -7.18 -12.62
CA ASN A 92 -20.49 -5.73 -12.87
C ASN A 92 -19.12 -5.06 -12.99
N THR A 93 -18.03 -5.73 -12.60
CA THR A 93 -16.66 -5.22 -12.70
C THR A 93 -15.96 -5.62 -14.01
N HIS A 94 -16.61 -6.45 -14.84
CA HIS A 94 -16.08 -6.84 -16.14
C HIS A 94 -15.71 -5.61 -16.99
N ILE A 95 -14.55 -5.67 -17.62
CA ILE A 95 -14.02 -4.59 -18.45
C ILE A 95 -14.92 -4.41 -19.68
N MET A 96 -15.38 -3.18 -19.93
CA MET A 96 -16.07 -2.85 -21.17
C MET A 96 -15.08 -2.24 -22.17
N ARG A 97 -14.89 -2.89 -23.31
CA ARG A 97 -14.00 -2.40 -24.37
C ARG A 97 -14.51 -1.08 -24.93
N GLY A 98 -13.63 -0.07 -24.97
CA GLY A 98 -13.97 1.30 -25.40
C GLY A 98 -14.57 2.18 -24.29
N SER A 99 -14.72 1.65 -23.08
CA SER A 99 -14.98 2.45 -21.88
C SER A 99 -13.67 2.67 -21.12
N ARG A 100 -13.53 3.81 -20.43
CA ARG A 100 -12.41 3.99 -19.51
C ARG A 100 -12.52 2.92 -18.42
N PHE A 101 -11.43 2.20 -18.18
CA PHE A 101 -11.36 1.23 -17.09
C PHE A 101 -11.45 1.99 -15.75
N GLU A 102 -12.60 1.93 -15.10
CA GLU A 102 -12.80 2.43 -13.74
C GLU A 102 -12.46 1.32 -12.74
N PHE A 103 -11.17 1.16 -12.43
CA PHE A 103 -10.76 0.32 -11.31
C PHE A 103 -11.31 0.93 -10.01
N GLY A 104 -12.00 0.14 -9.19
CA GLY A 104 -12.52 0.60 -7.90
C GLY A 104 -13.60 1.68 -8.00
N GLY A 105 -14.35 1.71 -9.11
CA GLY A 105 -15.61 2.43 -9.29
C GLY A 105 -15.73 3.74 -8.52
N SER A 106 -15.01 4.78 -8.95
CA SER A 106 -15.36 6.22 -8.95
C SER A 106 -16.21 6.82 -7.80
N GLY A 107 -16.28 6.17 -6.65
CA GLY A 107 -16.85 6.67 -5.42
C GLY A 107 -15.70 7.06 -4.52
N ARG A 108 -15.69 8.33 -4.08
CA ARG A 108 -14.96 8.66 -2.86
C ARG A 108 -15.47 7.71 -1.77
N GLY A 109 -14.56 7.14 -0.97
CA GLY A 109 -14.95 6.34 0.18
C GLY A 109 -16.00 7.08 1.02
N VAL A 110 -16.91 6.33 1.61
CA VAL A 110 -18.03 6.88 2.39
C VAL A 110 -17.50 7.30 3.75
N GLU A 111 -17.61 8.58 4.08
CA GLU A 111 -17.29 9.04 5.43
C GLU A 111 -18.31 8.50 6.43
N LEU A 112 -17.82 7.75 7.42
CA LEU A 112 -18.59 7.28 8.56
C LEU A 112 -18.41 8.23 9.73
N PRO A 113 -19.43 8.40 10.58
CA PRO A 113 -19.26 9.11 11.82
C PRO A 113 -18.21 8.41 12.69
N PHE A 114 -17.43 9.22 13.40
CA PHE A 114 -16.44 8.71 14.34
C PHE A 114 -17.06 8.26 15.67
N SER A 115 -18.37 8.51 15.89
CA SER A 115 -19.10 7.95 17.03
C SER A 115 -19.23 6.43 16.89
N ASP A 116 -19.27 5.76 18.03
CA ASP A 116 -19.45 4.30 18.10
C ASP A 116 -20.93 3.90 18.28
N ASP A 117 -21.84 4.79 17.85
CA ASP A 117 -23.27 4.47 17.80
C ASP A 117 -23.58 3.52 16.64
N GLU A 118 -23.82 2.27 16.98
CA GLU A 118 -24.01 1.17 16.02
C GLU A 118 -25.17 1.46 15.05
N GLN A 119 -26.26 2.08 15.52
CA GLN A 119 -27.42 2.36 14.69
C GLN A 119 -27.13 3.43 13.63
N THR A 120 -26.40 4.48 13.99
CA THR A 120 -25.96 5.53 13.06
C THR A 120 -25.01 4.94 12.01
N LEU A 121 -24.02 4.14 12.44
CA LEU A 121 -23.10 3.47 11.52
C LEU A 121 -23.86 2.60 10.51
N ARG A 122 -24.76 1.74 11.00
CA ARG A 122 -25.56 0.85 10.15
C ARG A 122 -26.44 1.62 9.17
N SER A 123 -27.02 2.75 9.58
CA SER A 123 -27.86 3.58 8.72
C SER A 123 -27.06 4.17 7.54
N VAL A 124 -25.83 4.64 7.78
CA VAL A 124 -24.95 5.16 6.72
C VAL A 124 -24.45 4.04 5.81
N ILE A 125 -24.03 2.91 6.38
CA ILE A 125 -23.60 1.72 5.61
C ILE A 125 -24.74 1.25 4.71
N TRP A 126 -25.96 1.11 5.25
CA TRP A 126 -27.14 0.68 4.51
C TRP A 126 -27.43 1.58 3.30
N ALA A 127 -27.58 2.89 3.53
CA ALA A 127 -27.97 3.83 2.48
C ALA A 127 -26.96 3.86 1.32
N ASN A 128 -25.67 3.72 1.64
CA ASN A 128 -24.62 3.66 0.62
C ASN A 128 -24.55 2.29 -0.06
N THR A 129 -24.82 1.20 0.66
CA THR A 129 -24.89 -0.15 0.06
C THR A 129 -26.04 -0.26 -0.93
N ASP A 130 -27.22 0.27 -0.61
CA ASP A 130 -28.37 0.33 -1.53
C ASP A 130 -28.03 1.11 -2.81
N ARG A 131 -27.35 2.26 -2.67
CA ARG A 131 -26.87 3.06 -3.81
C ARG A 131 -25.89 2.27 -4.67
N GLN A 132 -24.95 1.55 -4.06
CA GLN A 132 -23.98 0.73 -4.80
C GLN A 132 -24.64 -0.47 -5.47
N PHE A 133 -25.62 -1.10 -4.83
CA PHE A 133 -26.41 -2.19 -5.44
C PHE A 133 -27.08 -1.73 -6.74
N LYS A 134 -27.77 -0.60 -6.73
CA LYS A 134 -28.45 -0.04 -7.91
C LYS A 134 -27.47 0.23 -9.05
N LYS A 135 -26.33 0.85 -8.76
CA LYS A 135 -25.25 1.09 -9.73
C LYS A 135 -24.67 -0.21 -10.29
N ALA A 136 -24.46 -1.21 -9.43
CA ALA A 136 -23.90 -2.49 -9.83
C ALA A 136 -24.84 -3.25 -10.78
N VAL A 137 -26.16 -3.27 -10.49
CA VAL A 137 -27.16 -3.88 -11.38
C VAL A 137 -27.21 -3.18 -12.74
N GLU A 138 -27.20 -1.85 -12.77
CA GLU A 138 -27.16 -1.08 -14.03
C GLU A 138 -25.88 -1.39 -14.83
N ARG A 139 -24.74 -1.39 -14.16
CA ARG A 139 -23.43 -1.66 -14.77
C ARG A 139 -23.34 -3.08 -15.29
N TYR A 140 -23.89 -4.07 -14.58
CA TYR A 140 -23.95 -5.46 -15.02
C TYR A 140 -24.79 -5.61 -16.30
N GLY A 141 -25.93 -4.91 -16.39
CA GLY A 141 -26.70 -4.85 -17.63
C GLY A 141 -25.87 -4.35 -18.81
N LYS A 142 -25.05 -3.30 -18.60
CA LYS A 142 -24.11 -2.80 -19.63
C LYS A 142 -23.02 -3.81 -19.99
N VAL A 143 -22.49 -4.57 -19.01
CA VAL A 143 -21.52 -5.65 -19.26
C VAL A 143 -22.12 -6.69 -20.20
N LEU A 144 -23.31 -7.20 -19.89
CA LEU A 144 -23.95 -8.25 -20.67
C LEU A 144 -24.20 -7.79 -22.13
N THR A 145 -24.67 -6.56 -22.31
CA THR A 145 -24.84 -5.96 -23.64
C THR A 145 -23.52 -5.81 -24.39
N ASN A 146 -22.47 -5.30 -23.74
CA ASN A 146 -21.15 -5.14 -24.36
C ASN A 146 -20.58 -6.50 -24.80
N LYS A 147 -20.70 -7.52 -23.95
CA LYS A 147 -20.23 -8.87 -24.21
C LYS A 147 -20.98 -9.56 -25.35
N ALA A 148 -22.28 -9.30 -25.49
CA ALA A 148 -23.09 -9.87 -26.57
C ALA A 148 -22.76 -9.30 -27.97
N VAL A 149 -22.26 -8.05 -28.04
CA VAL A 149 -22.05 -7.33 -29.31
C VAL A 149 -20.58 -7.37 -29.78
N LYS A 150 -19.63 -7.70 -28.90
CA LYS A 150 -18.19 -7.68 -29.20
C LYS A 150 -17.64 -9.07 -29.55
N VAL A 151 -16.52 -9.09 -30.27
CA VAL A 151 -15.77 -10.31 -30.60
C VAL A 151 -15.31 -11.00 -29.31
N LYS A 152 -15.32 -12.34 -29.32
CA LYS A 152 -14.88 -13.19 -28.21
C LYS A 152 -13.51 -12.75 -27.68
N GLU A 153 -13.39 -12.71 -26.37
CA GLU A 153 -12.15 -12.33 -25.70
C GLU A 153 -11.13 -13.47 -25.73
N GLU A 154 -9.85 -13.12 -25.89
CA GLU A 154 -8.74 -14.07 -25.77
C GLU A 154 -8.50 -14.48 -24.32
N ASP A 155 -8.72 -13.54 -23.38
CA ASP A 155 -8.65 -13.80 -21.95
C ASP A 155 -9.99 -14.36 -21.46
N SER A 156 -9.98 -15.58 -20.94
CA SER A 156 -11.17 -16.25 -20.38
C SER A 156 -11.13 -16.34 -18.85
N SER A 157 -10.24 -15.58 -18.19
CA SER A 157 -10.16 -15.59 -16.74
C SER A 157 -11.42 -15.02 -16.11
N ALA A 158 -11.76 -15.53 -14.94
CA ALA A 158 -12.88 -15.06 -14.14
C ALA A 158 -12.67 -13.60 -13.71
N ASP A 159 -13.76 -12.84 -13.61
CA ASP A 159 -13.75 -11.46 -13.08
C ASP A 159 -13.39 -11.40 -11.59
N PHE A 160 -13.66 -12.49 -10.87
CA PHE A 160 -13.38 -12.61 -9.46
C PHE A 160 -12.92 -14.03 -9.11
N SER A 161 -11.91 -14.16 -8.25
CA SER A 161 -11.52 -15.46 -7.70
C SER A 161 -12.41 -15.84 -6.50
N TYR A 162 -12.32 -17.06 -6.00
CA TYR A 162 -12.83 -17.42 -4.67
C TYR A 162 -11.66 -17.47 -3.67
N GLU A 163 -11.87 -16.99 -2.44
CA GLU A 163 -10.87 -17.04 -1.37
C GLU A 163 -11.42 -17.72 -0.11
N ARG A 164 -10.54 -18.40 0.62
CA ARG A 164 -10.95 -19.07 1.87
C ARG A 164 -11.22 -18.01 2.95
N PRO A 165 -12.33 -18.13 3.71
CA PRO A 165 -12.64 -17.18 4.77
C PRO A 165 -11.54 -17.16 5.83
N ALA A 166 -11.23 -15.96 6.32
CA ALA A 166 -10.18 -15.73 7.31
C ALA A 166 -10.69 -14.88 8.47
N GLN A 167 -10.28 -15.22 9.69
CA GLN A 167 -10.64 -14.48 10.89
C GLN A 167 -9.40 -14.03 11.64
N TYR A 168 -9.27 -12.72 11.87
CA TYR A 168 -8.15 -12.15 12.60
C TYR A 168 -8.58 -10.88 13.30
N SER A 169 -8.07 -10.66 14.50
CA SER A 169 -8.26 -9.40 15.20
C SER A 169 -7.05 -9.10 16.07
N GLU A 170 -6.55 -7.88 15.96
CA GLU A 170 -5.59 -7.31 16.90
C GLU A 170 -6.10 -5.98 17.47
N PRO A 171 -5.69 -5.61 18.70
CA PRO A 171 -6.01 -4.31 19.27
C PRO A 171 -5.49 -3.16 18.40
N ALA A 172 -6.20 -2.03 18.41
CA ALA A 172 -5.69 -0.80 17.82
C ALA A 172 -4.37 -0.41 18.51
N ALA A 173 -3.35 -0.07 17.72
CA ALA A 173 -2.10 0.47 18.21
C ALA A 173 -2.35 1.81 18.92
N THR A 174 -1.54 2.10 19.93
CA THR A 174 -1.57 3.37 20.63
C THR A 174 -0.15 3.89 20.79
N PHE A 175 0.04 5.19 20.58
CA PHE A 175 1.24 5.90 20.97
C PHE A 175 0.89 7.34 21.31
N VAL A 176 1.70 7.96 22.17
CA VAL A 176 1.53 9.35 22.57
C VAL A 176 2.53 10.20 21.80
N VAL A 177 2.04 11.23 21.13
CA VAL A 177 2.89 12.23 20.48
C VAL A 177 3.01 13.43 21.42
N ASP A 178 4.23 13.71 21.88
CA ASP A 178 4.53 15.00 22.51
C ASP A 178 4.55 16.10 21.44
N THR A 179 3.37 16.67 21.18
CA THR A 179 3.20 17.72 20.19
C THR A 179 4.00 18.97 20.52
N ALA A 180 4.23 19.27 21.81
CA ALA A 180 5.02 20.44 22.22
C ALA A 180 6.50 20.26 21.85
N ALA A 181 7.07 19.09 22.14
CA ALA A 181 8.43 18.76 21.74
C ALA A 181 8.59 18.74 20.21
N TRP A 182 7.62 18.18 19.47
CA TRP A 182 7.66 18.12 18.02
C TRP A 182 7.52 19.50 17.35
N ARG A 183 6.70 20.41 17.88
CA ARG A 183 6.64 21.80 17.41
C ARG A 183 8.02 22.45 17.48
N GLU A 184 8.67 22.39 18.63
CA GLU A 184 9.97 23.03 18.82
C GLU A 184 11.06 22.38 17.96
N ARG A 185 11.04 21.05 17.83
CA ARG A 185 11.93 20.33 16.90
C ARG A 185 11.75 20.79 15.46
N LEU A 186 10.50 20.85 14.96
CA LEU A 186 10.22 21.25 13.58
C LEU A 186 10.59 22.71 13.31
N LYS A 187 10.39 23.61 14.28
CA LYS A 187 10.90 24.98 14.19
C LYS A 187 12.42 24.99 14.01
N ARG A 188 13.17 24.29 14.86
CA ARG A 188 14.64 24.23 14.75
C ARG A 188 15.11 23.65 13.43
N LEU A 189 14.51 22.54 12.99
CA LEU A 189 14.87 21.88 11.73
C LEU A 189 14.55 22.76 10.51
N SER A 190 13.36 23.36 10.46
CA SER A 190 12.97 24.24 9.34
C SER A 190 13.72 25.57 9.34
N HIS A 191 14.15 26.07 10.50
CA HIS A 191 14.97 27.27 10.62
C HIS A 191 16.31 27.13 9.87
N ILE A 192 16.84 25.91 9.70
CA ILE A 192 18.10 25.69 9.00
C ILE A 192 18.05 26.25 7.56
N PHE A 193 16.89 26.19 6.89
CA PHE A 193 16.72 26.73 5.54
C PHE A 193 16.90 28.24 5.44
N LEU A 194 16.82 28.98 6.57
CA LEU A 194 17.10 30.42 6.58
C LEU A 194 18.55 30.74 6.18
N SER A 195 19.49 29.78 6.28
CA SER A 195 20.88 30.02 5.86
C SER A 195 21.01 30.33 4.37
N GLU A 196 20.05 29.87 3.55
CA GLU A 196 20.04 30.05 2.09
C GLU A 196 18.69 30.61 1.59
N GLN A 197 18.01 31.42 2.42
CA GLN A 197 16.67 31.97 2.12
C GLN A 197 16.61 32.85 0.85
N ASN A 198 17.75 33.32 0.36
CA ASN A 198 17.87 34.08 -0.88
C ASN A 198 17.72 33.22 -2.14
N ILE A 199 17.97 31.91 -2.05
CA ILE A 199 17.84 30.97 -3.17
C ILE A 199 16.77 29.90 -2.92
N ILE A 200 16.54 29.51 -1.67
CA ILE A 200 15.49 28.55 -1.28
C ILE A 200 14.23 29.34 -0.92
N TYR A 201 13.19 29.23 -1.75
CA TYR A 201 11.93 29.93 -1.49
C TYR A 201 10.89 29.04 -0.79
N GLU A 202 11.12 27.73 -0.73
CA GLU A 202 10.30 26.78 0.03
C GLU A 202 11.23 25.88 0.84
N GLY A 203 11.17 25.99 2.17
CA GLY A 203 12.00 25.22 3.10
C GLY A 203 11.15 24.69 4.25
N LYS A 204 10.59 23.49 4.07
CA LYS A 204 9.53 22.94 4.92
C LYS A 204 9.95 21.63 5.57
N VAL A 205 9.60 21.48 6.85
CA VAL A 205 9.69 20.21 7.56
C VAL A 205 8.33 19.84 8.09
N TYR A 206 7.95 18.59 7.89
CA TYR A 206 6.64 18.03 8.15
C TYR A 206 6.78 16.78 9.02
N PHE A 207 5.94 16.66 10.04
CA PHE A 207 5.77 15.47 10.86
C PHE A 207 4.33 14.98 10.74
N GLN A 208 4.17 13.68 10.55
CA GLN A 208 2.88 13.00 10.60
C GLN A 208 3.01 11.71 11.37
N ALA A 209 2.10 11.50 12.30
CA ALA A 209 1.91 10.22 12.95
C ALA A 209 0.46 9.80 12.79
N ASP A 210 0.24 8.68 12.12
CA ASP A 210 -1.06 8.08 11.91
C ASP A 210 -1.17 6.77 12.71
N ILE A 211 -2.33 6.56 13.32
CA ILE A 211 -2.77 5.26 13.81
C ILE A 211 -3.92 4.83 12.91
N LEU A 212 -3.69 3.81 12.08
CA LEU A 212 -4.73 3.22 11.25
C LEU A 212 -5.29 1.98 11.96
N THR A 213 -6.62 1.91 12.05
CA THR A 213 -7.32 0.67 12.37
C THR A 213 -8.18 0.29 11.17
N LYS A 214 -7.90 -0.87 10.59
CA LYS A 214 -8.55 -1.38 9.38
C LYS A 214 -9.46 -2.53 9.76
N TYR A 215 -10.73 -2.41 9.40
CA TYR A 215 -11.76 -3.44 9.55
C TYR A 215 -12.13 -3.97 8.16
N PHE A 216 -12.31 -5.28 8.03
CA PHE A 216 -12.79 -5.90 6.80
C PHE A 216 -13.79 -7.00 7.13
N VAL A 217 -14.94 -7.00 6.45
CA VAL A 217 -15.90 -8.11 6.48
C VAL A 217 -16.36 -8.47 5.07
N SER A 218 -16.55 -9.76 4.79
CA SER A 218 -17.12 -10.22 3.51
C SER A 218 -18.27 -11.20 3.70
N SER A 219 -19.17 -11.26 2.72
CA SER A 219 -20.28 -12.22 2.67
C SER A 219 -19.81 -13.67 2.58
N GLU A 220 -18.55 -13.91 2.20
CA GLU A 220 -17.91 -15.22 2.23
C GLU A 220 -17.47 -15.62 3.65
N GLY A 221 -17.49 -14.71 4.63
CA GLY A 221 -17.23 -14.99 6.04
C GLY A 221 -15.87 -14.50 6.57
N THR A 222 -15.09 -13.77 5.76
CA THR A 222 -13.85 -13.14 6.24
C THR A 222 -14.17 -12.01 7.21
N GLN A 223 -13.45 -11.94 8.32
CA GLN A 223 -13.56 -10.90 9.35
C GLN A 223 -12.15 -10.54 9.84
N LEU A 224 -11.69 -9.33 9.55
CA LEU A 224 -10.34 -8.90 9.89
C LEU A 224 -10.36 -7.55 10.60
N GLN A 225 -9.57 -7.44 11.65
CA GLN A 225 -9.21 -6.18 12.28
C GLN A 225 -7.69 -6.14 12.42
N THR A 226 -7.07 -5.16 11.78
CA THR A 226 -5.60 -4.94 11.83
C THR A 226 -5.30 -3.50 12.22
N SER A 227 -4.16 -3.27 12.84
CA SER A 227 -3.66 -1.95 13.16
C SER A 227 -2.31 -1.67 12.52
N GLU A 228 -2.17 -0.47 11.96
CA GLU A 228 -0.99 -0.04 11.23
C GLU A 228 -0.61 1.38 11.68
N PRO A 229 0.26 1.52 12.69
CA PRO A 229 0.82 2.80 13.05
C PRO A 229 1.86 3.22 11.98
N ASN A 230 1.86 4.48 11.58
CA ASN A 230 2.76 5.01 10.56
C ASN A 230 3.26 6.38 11.00
N VAL A 231 4.57 6.56 11.15
CA VAL A 231 5.17 7.84 11.51
C VAL A 231 6.14 8.27 10.42
N ARG A 232 5.99 9.50 9.94
CA ARG A 232 6.81 10.10 8.90
C ARG A 232 7.33 11.46 9.31
N VAL A 233 8.58 11.70 8.94
CA VAL A 233 9.13 13.06 8.85
C VAL A 233 9.55 13.29 7.42
N PHE A 234 9.16 14.44 6.87
CA PHE A 234 9.52 14.83 5.52
C PHE A 234 10.13 16.23 5.56
N ALA A 235 11.35 16.37 5.05
CA ALA A 235 11.99 17.66 4.84
C ALA A 235 12.07 17.93 3.35
N GLN A 236 11.71 19.13 2.92
CA GLN A 236 11.72 19.56 1.54
C GLN A 236 12.36 20.93 1.43
N ALA A 237 13.18 21.08 0.40
CA ALA A 237 13.65 22.34 -0.09
C ALA A 237 13.28 22.47 -1.57
N VAL A 238 13.02 23.70 -2.00
CA VAL A 238 12.81 24.03 -3.40
C VAL A 238 13.53 25.32 -3.76
N THR A 239 14.31 25.25 -4.84
CA THR A 239 14.92 26.41 -5.48
C THR A 239 14.58 26.46 -6.97
N LYS A 240 15.01 27.52 -7.66
CA LYS A 240 14.99 27.64 -9.12
C LYS A 240 16.41 27.79 -9.63
N SER A 241 16.71 27.14 -10.74
CA SER A 241 17.91 27.40 -11.54
C SER A 241 17.85 28.77 -12.23
N ASP A 242 18.98 29.21 -12.78
CA ASP A 242 19.05 30.46 -13.55
C ASP A 242 18.28 30.38 -14.89
N ASP A 243 18.03 29.16 -15.39
CA ASP A 243 17.17 28.89 -16.57
C ASP A 243 15.66 28.79 -16.21
N GLY A 244 15.30 28.95 -14.94
CA GLY A 244 13.92 28.97 -14.46
C GLY A 244 13.32 27.62 -14.06
N MET A 245 14.05 26.51 -14.25
CA MET A 245 13.64 25.17 -13.81
C MET A 245 13.52 25.07 -12.28
N THR A 246 12.43 24.47 -11.82
CA THR A 246 12.21 24.18 -10.39
C THR A 246 13.00 22.95 -9.97
N LEU A 247 13.72 23.07 -8.86
CA LEU A 247 14.62 22.04 -8.33
C LEU A 247 14.16 21.64 -6.93
N PRO A 248 13.30 20.61 -6.79
CA PRO A 248 12.91 20.10 -5.49
C PRO A 248 13.93 19.07 -4.98
N VAL A 249 14.38 19.22 -3.74
CA VAL A 249 15.14 18.18 -3.03
C VAL A 249 14.41 17.84 -1.75
N TYR A 250 14.33 16.54 -1.43
CA TYR A 250 13.66 16.09 -0.22
C TYR A 250 14.45 15.01 0.52
N ARG A 251 14.08 14.83 1.79
CA ARG A 251 14.40 13.66 2.62
C ARG A 251 13.13 13.20 3.31
N SER A 252 12.96 11.90 3.34
CA SER A 252 11.81 11.24 3.95
C SER A 252 12.30 10.20 4.94
N TYR A 253 11.68 10.16 6.10
CA TYR A 253 11.97 9.21 7.17
C TYR A 253 10.68 8.49 7.53
N PHE A 254 10.77 7.20 7.80
CA PHE A 254 9.64 6.36 8.17
C PHE A 254 9.97 5.53 9.40
N ALA A 255 8.99 5.36 10.27
CA ALA A 255 9.04 4.47 11.42
C ALA A 255 7.63 4.02 11.83
N PHE A 256 7.52 2.89 12.54
CA PHE A 256 6.24 2.48 13.13
C PHE A 256 5.90 3.23 14.43
N THR A 257 6.88 3.87 15.08
CA THR A 257 6.67 4.72 16.27
C THR A 257 7.57 5.96 16.23
N PRO A 258 7.24 7.06 16.92
CA PRO A 258 8.04 8.28 16.91
C PRO A 258 9.47 8.09 17.41
N GLU A 259 9.70 7.15 18.33
CA GLU A 259 11.00 6.88 18.97
C GLU A 259 11.98 6.16 18.02
N ARG A 260 11.45 5.53 16.97
CA ARG A 260 12.25 4.80 15.97
C ARG A 260 12.65 5.68 14.78
N LEU A 261 12.19 6.93 14.74
CA LEU A 261 12.69 7.91 13.77
C LEU A 261 14.16 8.26 14.05
N PRO A 262 14.91 8.73 13.04
CA PRO A 262 16.25 9.26 13.25
C PRO A 262 16.28 10.38 14.30
N SER A 263 17.43 10.58 14.91
CA SER A 263 17.63 11.67 15.85
C SER A 263 17.54 13.03 15.15
N GLU A 264 17.20 14.07 15.91
CA GLU A 264 17.16 15.45 15.40
C GLU A 264 18.51 15.88 14.79
N LYS A 265 19.63 15.41 15.36
CA LYS A 265 20.98 15.66 14.85
C LYS A 265 21.21 15.03 13.48
N GLU A 266 20.73 13.81 13.26
CA GLU A 266 20.81 13.14 11.95
C GLU A 266 19.95 13.87 10.92
N MET A 267 18.72 14.25 11.30
CA MET A 267 17.83 15.03 10.43
C MET A 267 18.43 16.39 10.07
N GLU A 268 19.04 17.10 11.02
CA GLU A 268 19.76 18.35 10.78
C GLU A 268 20.91 18.15 9.77
N ALA A 269 21.73 17.12 9.99
CA ALA A 269 22.86 16.85 9.10
C ALA A 269 22.38 16.57 7.67
N ASP A 270 21.28 15.86 7.51
CA ASP A 270 20.70 15.56 6.20
C ASP A 270 20.04 16.78 5.56
N ILE A 271 19.38 17.66 6.33
CA ILE A 271 18.88 18.95 5.83
C ILE A 271 20.03 19.82 5.31
N ARG A 272 21.15 19.89 6.05
CA ARG A 272 22.34 20.63 5.57
C ARG A 272 22.92 20.04 4.28
N LYS A 273 22.92 18.71 4.14
CA LYS A 273 23.30 18.06 2.88
C LYS A 273 22.32 18.38 1.75
N MET A 274 21.01 18.43 2.02
CA MET A 274 20.01 18.83 1.03
C MET A 274 20.27 20.23 0.50
N ILE A 275 20.48 21.20 1.40
CA ILE A 275 20.81 22.58 1.04
C ILE A 275 22.07 22.62 0.15
N ALA A 276 23.13 21.91 0.54
CA ALA A 276 24.35 21.83 -0.27
C ALA A 276 24.14 21.18 -1.65
N ILE A 277 23.21 20.21 -1.76
CA ILE A 277 22.82 19.62 -3.04
C ILE A 277 22.08 20.65 -3.89
N GLU A 278 21.13 21.39 -3.32
CA GLU A 278 20.38 22.42 -4.05
C GLU A 278 21.28 23.52 -4.61
N THR A 279 22.22 24.03 -3.81
CA THR A 279 23.19 25.04 -4.27
C THR A 279 24.00 24.53 -5.46
N LYS A 280 24.40 23.26 -5.45
CA LYS A 280 25.12 22.63 -6.56
C LYS A 280 24.22 22.38 -7.77
N LEU A 281 23.00 21.94 -7.54
CA LEU A 281 22.03 21.74 -8.62
C LEU A 281 21.74 23.06 -9.30
N ARG A 282 21.59 24.17 -8.57
CA ARG A 282 21.31 25.49 -9.13
C ARG A 282 22.34 25.97 -10.16
N SER A 283 23.62 25.62 -10.00
CA SER A 283 24.70 25.98 -10.94
C SER A 283 25.10 24.85 -11.90
N ALA A 284 24.48 23.67 -11.78
CA ALA A 284 24.80 22.54 -12.65
C ALA A 284 24.32 22.80 -14.09
N PRO A 285 25.13 22.45 -15.11
CA PRO A 285 24.77 22.63 -16.51
C PRO A 285 23.58 21.73 -16.89
N ILE A 286 22.82 22.16 -17.89
CA ILE A 286 21.84 21.28 -18.55
C ILE A 286 22.62 20.22 -19.32
N THR A 287 22.22 18.97 -19.16
CA THR A 287 22.84 17.85 -19.89
C THR A 287 22.23 17.76 -21.29
N GLU A 288 23.06 17.54 -22.30
CA GLU A 288 22.58 17.20 -23.64
C GLU A 288 21.97 15.78 -23.66
N THR A 289 21.05 15.52 -24.60
CA THR A 289 20.51 14.17 -24.79
C THR A 289 21.60 13.24 -25.30
N VAL A 290 22.01 12.28 -24.47
CA VAL A 290 23.06 11.31 -24.80
C VAL A 290 22.67 9.91 -24.35
N SER A 291 23.10 8.90 -25.11
CA SER A 291 23.04 7.51 -24.66
C SER A 291 24.35 7.16 -23.96
N CYS A 292 24.30 6.93 -22.65
CA CYS A 292 25.46 6.57 -21.85
C CYS A 292 25.09 5.58 -20.74
N PRO A 293 26.06 4.84 -20.18
CA PRO A 293 25.83 4.08 -18.96
C PRO A 293 25.33 4.98 -17.82
N ALA A 294 24.33 4.52 -17.08
CA ALA A 294 23.80 5.21 -15.91
C ALA A 294 23.99 4.36 -14.66
N ILE A 295 24.39 5.00 -13.56
CA ILE A 295 24.44 4.40 -12.24
C ILE A 295 23.32 5.02 -11.42
N LEU A 296 22.36 4.20 -11.01
CA LEU A 296 21.25 4.63 -10.17
C LEU A 296 21.62 4.49 -8.69
N SER A 297 21.18 5.43 -7.87
CA SER A 297 21.22 5.26 -6.41
C SER A 297 20.27 4.13 -5.99
N GLY A 298 20.40 3.62 -4.75
CA GLY A 298 19.53 2.57 -4.24
C GLY A 298 18.03 2.96 -4.30
N GLU A 299 17.70 4.16 -3.81
CA GLU A 299 16.33 4.69 -3.84
C GLU A 299 15.80 4.85 -5.27
N ALA A 300 16.61 5.42 -6.17
CA ALA A 300 16.23 5.58 -7.59
C ALA A 300 16.04 4.23 -8.29
N SER A 301 16.85 3.23 -7.94
CA SER A 301 16.72 1.87 -8.47
C SER A 301 15.39 1.24 -8.03
N GLY A 302 14.97 1.45 -6.79
CA GLY A 302 13.68 0.96 -6.29
C GLY A 302 12.51 1.52 -7.09
N VAL A 303 12.50 2.83 -7.32
CA VAL A 303 11.47 3.49 -8.15
C VAL A 303 11.53 3.01 -9.59
N PHE A 304 12.72 2.89 -10.18
CA PHE A 304 12.89 2.40 -11.55
C PHE A 304 12.23 1.03 -11.76
N PHE A 305 12.46 0.08 -10.85
CA PHE A 305 11.83 -1.23 -10.93
C PHE A 305 10.34 -1.20 -10.57
N HIS A 306 9.88 -0.29 -9.70
CA HIS A 306 8.45 -0.10 -9.44
C HIS A 306 7.69 0.30 -10.71
N GLU A 307 8.21 1.28 -11.46
CA GLU A 307 7.57 1.81 -12.66
C GLU A 307 7.70 0.88 -13.87
N ILE A 308 8.91 0.37 -14.13
CA ILE A 308 9.21 -0.40 -15.34
C ILE A 308 8.81 -1.86 -15.19
N PHE A 309 8.73 -2.37 -13.98
CA PHE A 309 8.33 -3.75 -13.74
C PHE A 309 7.06 -3.85 -12.89
N GLY A 310 7.06 -3.26 -11.69
CA GLY A 310 5.99 -3.39 -10.68
C GLY A 310 4.59 -3.20 -11.26
N HIS A 311 4.27 -2.00 -11.74
CA HIS A 311 2.96 -1.72 -12.34
C HIS A 311 2.66 -2.61 -13.56
N ARG A 312 3.66 -2.94 -14.36
CA ARG A 312 3.51 -3.73 -15.58
C ARG A 312 3.30 -5.23 -15.33
N VAL A 313 3.41 -5.71 -14.09
CA VAL A 313 3.06 -7.09 -13.72
C VAL A 313 1.81 -7.18 -12.84
N GLU A 314 1.11 -6.08 -12.63
CA GLU A 314 -0.18 -6.08 -11.92
C GLU A 314 -1.24 -6.81 -12.75
N GLY A 315 -1.90 -7.80 -12.13
CA GLY A 315 -2.82 -8.70 -12.82
C GLY A 315 -3.97 -7.99 -13.52
N HIS A 316 -4.52 -6.92 -12.92
CA HIS A 316 -5.60 -6.15 -13.52
C HIS A 316 -5.17 -5.46 -14.83
N ARG A 317 -3.93 -4.96 -14.91
CA ARG A 317 -3.39 -4.35 -16.13
C ARG A 317 -3.12 -5.38 -17.23
N GLN A 318 -2.86 -6.63 -16.87
CA GLN A 318 -2.72 -7.72 -17.86
C GLN A 318 -4.07 -8.14 -18.47
N LYS A 319 -5.18 -7.75 -17.84
CA LYS A 319 -6.54 -7.97 -18.36
C LYS A 319 -7.07 -6.78 -19.14
N ASP A 320 -6.65 -5.55 -18.82
CA ASP A 320 -7.11 -4.33 -19.48
C ASP A 320 -6.52 -4.19 -20.90
N PRO A 321 -7.35 -4.21 -21.96
CA PRO A 321 -6.88 -4.03 -23.34
C PRO A 321 -6.33 -2.63 -23.65
N ASN A 322 -6.61 -1.64 -22.79
CA ASN A 322 -6.04 -0.28 -22.91
C ASN A 322 -4.69 -0.14 -22.21
N SER A 323 -4.27 -1.15 -21.44
CA SER A 323 -2.99 -1.16 -20.73
C SER A 323 -1.90 -1.85 -21.56
N SER A 324 -0.64 -1.49 -21.30
CA SER A 324 0.50 -2.17 -21.91
C SER A 324 0.71 -3.55 -21.27
N GLN A 325 0.24 -4.61 -21.94
CA GLN A 325 0.31 -6.00 -21.48
C GLN A 325 1.67 -6.66 -21.77
N THR A 326 2.76 -5.90 -21.61
CA THR A 326 4.12 -6.26 -22.06
C THR A 326 4.56 -7.63 -21.55
N PHE A 327 4.24 -7.98 -20.29
CA PHE A 327 4.74 -9.20 -19.65
C PHE A 327 3.76 -10.39 -19.69
N LYS A 328 2.56 -10.23 -20.26
CA LYS A 328 1.53 -11.28 -20.29
C LYS A 328 2.04 -12.61 -20.86
N SER A 329 2.85 -12.56 -21.92
CA SER A 329 3.42 -13.74 -22.60
C SER A 329 4.83 -14.14 -22.12
N PHE A 330 5.33 -13.52 -21.05
CA PHE A 330 6.69 -13.69 -20.53
C PHE A 330 6.77 -14.49 -19.23
N VAL A 331 5.66 -15.04 -18.75
CA VAL A 331 5.66 -15.97 -17.60
C VAL A 331 6.58 -17.16 -17.89
N GLY A 332 7.54 -17.41 -16.98
CA GLY A 332 8.54 -18.47 -17.13
C GLY A 332 9.70 -18.15 -18.09
N LYS A 333 9.71 -16.98 -18.74
CA LYS A 333 10.80 -16.54 -19.62
C LYS A 333 11.76 -15.61 -18.90
N LYS A 334 13.03 -15.61 -19.31
CA LYS A 334 14.05 -14.70 -18.79
C LYS A 334 13.83 -13.29 -19.36
N ILE A 335 13.67 -12.31 -18.47
CA ILE A 335 13.48 -10.89 -18.83
C ILE A 335 14.49 -9.95 -18.16
N LEU A 336 15.29 -10.47 -17.21
CA LEU A 336 16.35 -9.74 -16.51
C LEU A 336 17.65 -10.56 -16.54
N PRO A 337 18.82 -9.91 -16.38
CA PRO A 337 20.09 -10.60 -16.19
C PRO A 337 20.07 -11.53 -14.96
N ASP A 338 20.88 -12.60 -15.00
CA ASP A 338 20.89 -13.63 -13.95
C ASP A 338 21.41 -13.15 -12.59
N PHE A 339 21.85 -11.91 -12.45
CA PHE A 339 22.32 -11.37 -11.17
C PHE A 339 21.28 -10.46 -10.50
N ILE A 340 20.12 -10.24 -11.13
CA ILE A 340 19.06 -9.36 -10.63
C ILE A 340 17.82 -10.18 -10.28
N ASP A 341 17.33 -9.98 -9.07
CA ASP A 341 16.08 -10.54 -8.58
C ASP A 341 15.17 -9.40 -8.13
N VAL A 342 13.90 -9.42 -8.54
CA VAL A 342 12.89 -8.44 -8.11
C VAL A 342 11.84 -9.18 -7.30
N VAL A 343 11.70 -8.81 -6.03
CA VAL A 343 10.83 -9.51 -5.08
C VAL A 343 9.81 -8.54 -4.51
N PHE A 344 8.54 -8.93 -4.56
CA PHE A 344 7.48 -8.30 -3.80
C PHE A 344 7.28 -9.09 -2.51
N ASP A 345 7.78 -8.57 -1.38
CA ASP A 345 7.61 -9.18 -0.06
C ASP A 345 6.91 -8.21 0.90
N PRO A 346 5.57 -8.27 1.00
CA PRO A 346 4.82 -7.42 1.92
C PRO A 346 5.00 -7.87 3.38
N THR A 347 5.83 -8.87 3.68
CA THR A 347 5.92 -9.42 5.05
C THR A 347 7.13 -8.89 5.81
N LEU A 348 8.02 -8.18 5.12
CA LEU A 348 9.15 -7.50 5.72
C LEU A 348 8.68 -6.21 6.39
N LYS A 349 8.85 -6.13 7.72
CA LYS A 349 8.68 -4.89 8.49
C LYS A 349 9.96 -4.07 8.56
N THR A 350 11.11 -4.72 8.45
CA THR A 350 12.41 -4.06 8.55
C THR A 350 13.35 -4.55 7.46
N LEU A 351 14.26 -3.66 7.06
CA LEU A 351 15.37 -3.97 6.18
C LEU A 351 16.63 -3.29 6.72
N ALA A 352 17.70 -4.05 6.91
CA ALA A 352 18.96 -3.56 7.48
C ALA A 352 18.80 -2.79 8.82
N GLY A 353 17.86 -3.21 9.66
CA GLY A 353 17.58 -2.57 10.97
C GLY A 353 16.66 -1.35 10.91
N GLN A 354 16.27 -0.88 9.73
CA GLN A 354 15.35 0.23 9.54
C GLN A 354 13.94 -0.27 9.28
N ASP A 355 12.93 0.45 9.78
CA ASP A 355 11.54 0.18 9.46
C ASP A 355 11.27 0.51 8.00
N ILE A 356 10.48 -0.33 7.32
CA ILE A 356 10.07 -0.08 5.93
C ILE A 356 8.55 -0.04 5.82
N VAL A 357 8.09 0.85 4.95
CA VAL A 357 6.67 0.99 4.63
C VAL A 357 6.20 -0.15 3.71
N GLY A 358 4.91 -0.48 3.77
CA GLY A 358 4.29 -1.47 2.88
C GLY A 358 4.21 -2.88 3.46
N SER A 359 4.57 -3.06 4.72
CA SER A 359 4.41 -4.34 5.40
C SER A 359 2.95 -4.62 5.77
N ASN A 360 2.46 -5.80 5.41
CA ASN A 360 1.25 -6.41 5.93
C ASN A 360 1.54 -7.87 6.35
N PRO A 361 2.03 -8.09 7.59
CA PRO A 361 2.55 -9.40 8.02
C PRO A 361 1.45 -10.45 8.21
N VAL A 362 0.21 -10.02 8.43
CA VAL A 362 -0.92 -10.89 8.79
C VAL A 362 -1.81 -11.16 7.59
N VAL A 363 -2.03 -10.14 6.75
CA VAL A 363 -3.01 -10.16 5.67
C VAL A 363 -2.30 -10.04 4.32
N ALA A 364 -2.47 -11.03 3.45
CA ALA A 364 -2.11 -10.92 2.05
C ALA A 364 -3.32 -10.41 1.25
N ILE A 365 -3.08 -9.59 0.24
CA ILE A 365 -4.12 -9.09 -0.68
C ILE A 365 -3.99 -9.86 -2.00
N ASP A 366 -5.10 -10.42 -2.51
CA ASP A 366 -5.13 -11.08 -3.81
C ASP A 366 -5.15 -10.06 -4.98
N GLY A 367 -5.07 -10.55 -6.22
CA GLY A 367 -5.11 -9.68 -7.41
C GLY A 367 -6.43 -8.93 -7.63
N HIS A 368 -7.45 -9.20 -6.81
CA HIS A 368 -8.76 -8.55 -6.81
C HIS A 368 -8.99 -7.68 -5.56
N GLY A 369 -7.94 -7.44 -4.76
CA GLY A 369 -8.02 -6.56 -3.59
C GLY A 369 -8.54 -7.24 -2.32
N ARG A 370 -8.77 -8.57 -2.31
CA ARG A 370 -9.30 -9.25 -1.13
C ARG A 370 -8.21 -9.65 -0.14
N PRO A 371 -8.43 -9.43 1.16
CA PRO A 371 -7.53 -9.85 2.20
C PRO A 371 -7.72 -11.34 2.56
N ARG A 372 -6.61 -12.03 2.84
CA ARG A 372 -6.57 -13.40 3.37
C ARG A 372 -5.49 -13.56 4.42
N LEU A 373 -5.68 -14.47 5.36
CA LEU A 373 -4.65 -14.84 6.33
C LEU A 373 -3.46 -15.51 5.65
N ARG A 374 -2.26 -15.17 6.12
CA ARG A 374 -1.02 -15.80 5.66
C ARG A 374 -0.98 -17.28 6.08
N GLY A 375 -0.62 -18.17 5.14
CA GLY A 375 -0.52 -19.62 5.35
C GLY A 375 -1.25 -20.47 4.30
N SER A 376 -2.08 -19.85 3.46
CA SER A 376 -2.85 -20.53 2.40
C SER A 376 -2.07 -20.76 1.10
N ARG A 377 -1.05 -19.96 0.78
CA ARG A 377 -0.05 -20.15 -0.29
C ARG A 377 1.26 -19.41 0.06
N PRO A 378 2.45 -19.85 -0.42
CA PRO A 378 3.70 -19.12 -0.24
C PRO A 378 3.64 -17.71 -0.88
N PRO A 379 4.48 -16.76 -0.44
CA PRO A 379 4.58 -15.44 -1.05
C PRO A 379 4.81 -15.57 -2.56
N ILE A 380 4.25 -14.64 -3.34
CA ILE A 380 4.55 -14.53 -4.77
C ILE A 380 5.99 -14.03 -4.88
N SER A 381 6.95 -14.96 -4.87
CA SER A 381 8.24 -14.66 -5.47
C SER A 381 7.98 -14.53 -6.96
N ALA A 382 8.04 -13.31 -7.49
CA ALA A 382 8.49 -13.11 -8.87
C ALA A 382 10.00 -13.43 -8.95
N GLY A 383 10.41 -14.58 -8.40
CA GLY A 383 11.76 -15.09 -8.49
C GLY A 383 11.94 -15.62 -9.90
N LEU A 384 12.32 -14.72 -10.81
CA LEU A 384 12.65 -15.04 -12.20
C LEU A 384 14.04 -15.66 -12.32
N ARG A 385 14.38 -16.60 -11.43
CA ARG A 385 15.50 -17.52 -11.61
C ARG A 385 14.97 -18.93 -11.81
N ARG A 386 15.34 -19.49 -12.97
CA ARG A 386 15.27 -20.91 -13.33
C ARG A 386 13.91 -21.56 -13.04
N GLY A 387 13.01 -21.53 -14.02
CA GLY A 387 12.03 -22.61 -14.23
C GLY A 387 11.20 -23.07 -13.02
N CYS A 388 10.93 -22.21 -12.03
CA CYS A 388 10.11 -22.53 -10.88
C CYS A 388 8.88 -21.61 -10.85
N ALA A 389 7.95 -21.84 -11.77
CA ALA A 389 6.55 -21.67 -11.42
C ALA A 389 6.15 -22.90 -10.61
N ARG A 390 5.58 -22.70 -9.42
CA ARG A 390 4.95 -23.80 -8.70
C ARG A 390 3.52 -23.49 -8.33
N GLU A 391 2.63 -24.18 -9.01
CA GLU A 391 1.45 -24.75 -8.38
C GLU A 391 1.86 -26.02 -7.63
N SER A 392 1.36 -26.18 -6.40
CA SER A 392 1.33 -27.41 -5.60
C SER A 392 2.54 -28.39 -5.65
N GLY A 393 3.35 -28.38 -4.58
CA GLY A 393 3.99 -29.60 -4.05
C GLY A 393 5.51 -29.60 -3.81
N GLY A 394 6.02 -29.08 -2.68
CA GLY A 394 7.31 -29.35 -1.94
C GLY A 394 8.70 -29.47 -2.64
N ILE A 395 9.69 -28.61 -2.33
CA ILE A 395 11.17 -28.85 -2.32
C ILE A 395 11.92 -27.56 -1.94
N ARG A 396 12.98 -27.73 -1.11
CA ARG A 396 13.89 -26.75 -0.49
C ARG A 396 14.87 -26.13 -1.50
N CYS A 397 15.20 -24.84 -1.34
CA CYS A 397 16.38 -24.22 -1.97
C CYS A 397 17.54 -24.10 -0.97
N VAL A 398 18.72 -24.57 -1.38
CA VAL A 398 19.99 -24.57 -0.64
C VAL A 398 20.69 -23.21 -0.80
N ARG A 399 21.20 -22.67 0.31
CA ARG A 399 22.06 -21.46 0.39
C ARG A 399 23.44 -21.74 -0.22
N CYS A 400 23.97 -20.83 -1.04
CA CYS A 400 25.42 -20.73 -1.28
C CYS A 400 25.92 -19.27 -1.28
N ARG A 401 27.12 -19.11 -0.72
CA ARG A 401 27.87 -17.86 -0.41
C ARG A 401 28.47 -17.16 -1.65
N PRO A 402 28.88 -15.88 -1.53
CA PRO A 402 29.48 -15.12 -2.63
C PRO A 402 30.99 -15.38 -2.74
N SER A 403 31.51 -15.51 -3.97
CA SER A 403 32.95 -15.34 -4.26
C SER A 403 33.17 -14.02 -4.99
N ALA A 404 34.13 -13.26 -4.48
CA ALA A 404 34.58 -11.97 -4.97
C ALA A 404 35.43 -12.13 -6.23
N ASP A 405 35.28 -11.18 -7.18
CA ASP A 405 36.39 -10.52 -7.87
C ASP A 405 35.84 -9.55 -8.93
N CYS A 406 35.96 -8.25 -8.68
CA CYS A 406 35.89 -7.23 -9.73
C CYS A 406 36.99 -6.18 -9.49
N ARG A 407 37.96 -6.11 -10.40
CA ARG A 407 38.96 -5.04 -10.46
C ARG A 407 38.33 -3.73 -10.98
N PRO A 408 38.83 -2.56 -10.59
CA PRO A 408 38.22 -1.28 -10.95
C PRO A 408 38.54 -0.86 -12.38
N CYS A 409 37.52 -0.45 -13.14
CA CYS A 409 37.70 0.35 -14.35
C CYS A 409 37.93 1.81 -13.95
N THR A 410 39.14 2.30 -14.18
CA THR A 410 39.50 3.72 -14.04
C THR A 410 39.03 4.50 -15.26
N GLY A 411 38.08 5.40 -15.04
CA GLY A 411 37.60 6.35 -16.04
C GLY A 411 36.49 7.21 -15.44
N SER A 412 36.85 8.20 -14.60
CA SER A 412 35.88 9.12 -14.01
C SER A 412 35.84 10.43 -14.78
N SER A 413 34.77 10.65 -15.54
CA SER A 413 34.19 11.99 -15.69
C SER A 413 32.82 11.95 -15.02
N ARG A 414 32.76 12.28 -13.73
CA ARG A 414 31.49 12.52 -13.04
C ARG A 414 31.00 13.89 -13.47
N THR A 415 30.28 13.95 -14.59
CA THR A 415 29.53 15.16 -14.95
C THR A 415 28.20 15.14 -14.21
N SER A 416 28.05 16.03 -13.24
CA SER A 416 26.75 16.35 -12.64
C SER A 416 26.05 17.34 -13.56
N GLY A 417 24.97 16.92 -14.22
CA GLY A 417 24.12 17.80 -14.99
C GLY A 417 22.66 17.65 -14.57
N ARG A 418 21.87 18.67 -14.83
CA ARG A 418 20.42 18.63 -14.62
C ARG A 418 19.74 18.03 -15.85
N TYR A 419 18.64 17.32 -15.62
CA TYR A 419 17.72 16.90 -16.67
C TYR A 419 16.56 17.90 -16.71
N GLY A 420 16.28 18.41 -17.92
CA GLY A 420 15.17 19.34 -18.18
C GLY A 420 13.82 18.66 -18.33
#